data_AF-A0A6F8T1F0-F1
#
_entry.id   AF-A0A6F8T1F0-F1
#
_cell.length_a   1.000
_cell.length_b   1.000
_cell.length_c   1.000
_cell.angle_alpha   90.00
_cell.angle_beta   90.00
_cell.angle_gamma   90.00
#
_symmetry.space_group_name_H-M   'P 1'
#
loop_
_entity.id
_entity.type
_entity.pdbx_description
1 polymer ?
#
loop_
_entity_poly.entity_id
_entity_poly.type
_entity_poly.pdbx_seq_one_letter_code
_entity_poly.pdbx_strand_id
1 'polypeptide(L)'
;MNAYANDNKMYCDYKDYFHLSDQSHPGIYVVSGFSEQDVILQIVGPRSFIIRDSYFCRSGYAHVTVAYDQEHWCVLDIKDGPFMNHPSVSASCNGMRYVNTTYDGLGSYSYSINMD
;
A
#
# COMPACT_ATOMS: atom_id res chain seq x y z
N MET A 1 0.50 19.34 33.67
CA MET A 1 0.95 18.92 32.31
C MET A 1 0.51 17.48 32.14
N ASN A 2 -0.38 17.20 31.18
CA ASN A 2 -1.02 15.89 31.03
C ASN A 2 -0.05 14.89 30.40
N ALA A 3 0.40 13.91 31.20
CA ALA A 3 1.35 12.87 30.83
C ALA A 3 0.71 11.66 30.11
N TYR A 4 -0.25 11.90 29.22
CA TYR A 4 -0.98 10.83 28.52
C TYR A 4 -0.98 10.95 26.99
N ALA A 5 -0.19 11.88 26.42
CA ALA A 5 -0.21 12.13 24.97
C ALA A 5 0.95 11.46 24.19
N ASN A 6 1.81 10.66 24.83
CA ASN A 6 3.06 10.20 24.21
C ASN A 6 3.21 8.68 24.06
N ASP A 7 2.31 7.86 24.62
CA ASP A 7 2.42 6.39 24.52
C ASP A 7 1.77 5.79 23.24
N ASN A 8 0.79 6.46 22.63
CA ASN A 8 0.17 5.95 21.40
C ASN A 8 1.03 6.16 20.14
N LYS A 9 2.08 6.99 20.19
CA LYS A 9 2.93 7.25 19.01
C LYS A 9 3.77 6.05 18.59
N MET A 10 4.10 5.15 19.53
CA MET A 10 4.95 4.01 19.23
C MET A 10 4.20 2.88 18.50
N TYR A 11 2.86 2.89 18.52
CA TYR A 11 2.01 1.88 17.90
C TYR A 11 1.23 2.38 16.66
N CYS A 12 1.27 3.68 16.36
CA CYS A 12 0.40 4.32 15.34
C CYS A 12 1.18 5.19 14.33
N ASP A 13 2.41 4.81 13.98
CA ASP A 13 3.24 5.48 12.97
C ASP A 13 3.95 4.43 12.08
N TYR A 14 3.31 3.27 11.88
CA TYR A 14 3.85 2.27 10.98
C TYR A 14 3.77 2.76 9.54
N LYS A 15 4.76 2.33 8.76
CA LYS A 15 4.93 2.72 7.36
C LYS A 15 5.19 1.47 6.56
N ASP A 16 4.23 1.12 5.73
CA ASP A 16 4.34 0.02 4.80
C ASP A 16 4.78 0.56 3.43
N TYR A 17 5.92 0.07 2.94
CA TYR A 17 6.45 0.39 1.64
C TYR A 17 6.02 -0.66 0.62
N PHE A 18 5.48 -0.22 -0.50
CA PHE A 18 5.04 -1.11 -1.57
C PHE A 18 5.81 -0.82 -2.85
N HIS A 19 6.22 -1.89 -3.53
CA HIS A 19 6.82 -1.84 -4.85
C HIS A 19 6.06 -2.75 -5.82
N LEU A 20 5.81 -2.27 -7.04
CA LEU A 20 5.21 -3.05 -8.11
C LEU A 20 6.27 -3.90 -8.81
N SER A 21 6.07 -5.21 -8.79
CA SER A 21 6.89 -6.21 -9.48
C SER A 21 6.06 -6.82 -10.61
N ASP A 22 6.60 -6.79 -11.83
CA ASP A 22 5.97 -7.34 -13.02
C ASP A 22 7.09 -7.76 -13.96
N GLN A 23 7.15 -9.06 -14.28
CA GLN A 23 8.17 -9.65 -15.16
C GLN A 23 7.79 -9.54 -16.64
N SER A 24 6.49 -9.56 -16.93
CA SER A 24 5.92 -9.54 -18.27
C SER A 24 5.94 -8.11 -18.84
N HIS A 25 5.65 -7.12 -18.01
CA HIS A 25 5.48 -5.72 -18.39
C HIS A 25 6.30 -4.78 -17.48
N PRO A 26 7.60 -4.55 -17.78
CA PRO A 26 8.45 -3.69 -16.95
C PRO A 26 7.99 -2.22 -16.92
N GLY A 27 7.13 -1.81 -17.85
CA GLY A 27 6.54 -0.49 -17.96
C GLY A 27 5.35 -0.23 -17.04
N ILE A 28 4.95 -1.17 -16.17
CA ILE A 28 3.89 -0.93 -15.18
C ILE A 28 4.21 0.28 -14.29
N TYR A 29 3.20 1.10 -14.00
CA TYR A 29 3.31 2.26 -13.13
C TYR A 29 2.03 2.54 -12.35
N VAL A 30 2.17 3.31 -11.27
CA VAL A 30 1.07 3.87 -10.47
C VAL A 30 0.47 5.04 -11.23
N VAL A 31 -0.78 4.89 -11.65
CA VAL A 31 -1.55 5.92 -12.36
C VAL A 31 -2.11 6.93 -11.37
N SER A 32 -2.71 6.43 -10.30
CA SER A 32 -3.36 7.26 -9.28
C SER A 32 -3.48 6.52 -7.96
N GLY A 33 -3.77 7.28 -6.90
CA GLY A 33 -3.92 6.75 -5.57
C GLY A 33 -4.91 7.59 -4.77
N PHE A 34 -5.73 6.93 -3.96
CA PHE A 34 -6.65 7.54 -3.01
C PHE A 34 -6.56 6.77 -1.69
N SER A 35 -6.76 7.44 -0.55
CA SER A 35 -6.90 6.76 0.74
C SER A 35 -7.99 7.39 1.58
N GLU A 36 -8.57 6.56 2.44
CA GLU A 36 -9.49 7.01 3.49
C GLU A 36 -8.77 7.84 4.56
N GLN A 37 -9.50 8.49 5.46
CA GLN A 37 -8.89 9.35 6.49
C GLN A 37 -8.03 8.57 7.51
N ASP A 38 -8.28 7.28 7.64
CA ASP A 38 -7.63 6.41 8.63
C ASP A 38 -6.21 5.99 8.21
N VAL A 39 -5.86 6.06 6.92
CA VAL A 39 -4.52 5.77 6.38
C VAL A 39 -4.06 6.83 5.39
N ILE A 40 -2.76 7.08 5.30
CA ILE A 40 -2.17 8.10 4.44
C ILE A 40 -1.39 7.43 3.33
N LEU A 41 -1.89 7.52 2.10
CA LEU A 41 -1.20 7.07 0.91
C LEU A 41 -0.25 8.16 0.37
N GLN A 42 1.01 7.79 0.13
CA GLN A 42 2.02 8.63 -0.49
C GLN A 42 2.67 7.90 -1.66
N ILE A 43 2.45 8.38 -2.89
CA ILE A 43 3.17 7.88 -4.07
C ILE A 43 4.60 8.43 -4.04
N VAL A 44 5.60 7.54 -4.09
CA VAL A 44 7.03 7.92 -3.98
C VAL A 44 7.84 7.66 -5.26
N GLY A 45 7.27 6.93 -6.21
CA GLY A 45 7.86 6.75 -7.53
C GLY A 45 6.88 6.07 -8.51
N PRO A 46 7.29 5.88 -9.78
CA PRO A 46 6.42 5.28 -10.80
C PRO A 46 5.93 3.89 -10.41
N ARG A 47 6.71 3.11 -9.66
CA ARG A 47 6.39 1.74 -9.24
C ARG A 47 6.34 1.57 -7.74
N SER A 48 6.23 2.66 -6.99
CA SER A 48 6.34 2.58 -5.53
C SER A 48 5.48 3.61 -4.83
N PHE A 49 4.89 3.18 -3.71
CA PHE A 49 4.10 4.01 -2.83
C PHE A 49 4.27 3.54 -1.38
N ILE A 50 3.88 4.40 -0.46
CA ILE A 50 3.93 4.17 0.98
C ILE A 50 2.52 4.34 1.52
N ILE A 51 2.10 3.46 2.41
CA ILE A 51 0.94 3.67 3.27
C ILE A 51 1.44 3.90 4.68
N ARG A 52 0.87 4.90 5.35
CA ARG A 52 1.18 5.20 6.75
C ARG A 52 -0.08 5.25 7.56
N ASP A 53 0.02 4.86 8.82
CA ASP A 53 -1.06 5.10 9.77
C ASP A 53 -1.37 6.60 9.88
N SER A 54 -2.65 6.93 9.93
CA SER A 54 -3.06 8.28 10.30
C SER A 54 -2.95 8.52 11.81
N TYR A 55 -3.06 9.78 12.20
CA TYR A 55 -3.18 10.17 13.61
C TYR A 55 -4.42 9.58 14.32
N PHE A 56 -5.38 9.04 13.57
CA PHE A 56 -6.57 8.41 14.14
C PHE A 56 -6.30 6.99 14.67
N CYS A 57 -5.17 6.38 14.30
CA CYS A 57 -4.76 5.05 14.73
C CYS A 57 -5.86 3.99 14.52
N ARG A 58 -6.36 3.90 13.29
CA ARG A 58 -7.40 2.96 12.87
C ARG A 58 -7.00 2.31 11.56
N SER A 59 -7.53 1.12 11.33
CA SER A 59 -7.39 0.49 10.02
C SER A 59 -8.30 1.19 9.01
N GLY A 60 -7.79 1.36 7.79
CA GLY A 60 -8.50 1.97 6.67
C GLY A 60 -8.08 1.37 5.35
N TYR A 61 -8.61 1.92 4.27
CA TYR A 61 -8.29 1.49 2.91
C TYR A 61 -7.52 2.55 2.12
N ALA A 62 -6.57 2.08 1.33
CA ALA A 62 -5.98 2.80 0.22
C ALA A 62 -6.32 2.09 -1.09
N HIS A 63 -6.65 2.86 -2.11
CA HIS A 63 -6.94 2.40 -3.46
C HIS A 63 -5.87 2.91 -4.39
N VAL A 64 -5.10 2.01 -5.00
CA VAL A 64 -4.00 2.36 -5.90
C VAL A 64 -4.29 1.80 -7.28
N THR A 65 -4.43 2.68 -8.26
CA THR A 65 -4.59 2.25 -9.66
C THR A 65 -3.21 2.10 -10.29
N VAL A 66 -2.93 0.93 -10.84
CA VAL A 66 -1.71 0.61 -11.58
C VAL A 66 -2.06 0.19 -12.99
N ALA A 67 -1.19 0.52 -13.95
CA ALA A 67 -1.40 0.21 -15.35
C ALA A 67 -0.07 0.20 -16.12
N TYR A 68 -0.08 -0.36 -17.32
CA TYR A 68 0.97 -0.07 -18.32
C TYR A 68 0.41 0.66 -19.56
N ASP A 69 -0.90 0.59 -19.82
CA ASP A 69 -1.62 1.39 -20.81
C ASP A 69 -3.09 1.64 -20.40
N GLN A 70 -3.93 2.12 -21.32
CA GLN A 70 -5.34 2.44 -21.02
C GLN A 70 -6.26 1.22 -20.91
N GLU A 71 -5.90 0.10 -21.54
CA GLU A 71 -6.70 -1.12 -21.58
C GLU A 71 -6.27 -2.11 -20.50
N HIS A 72 -5.05 -1.97 -19.97
CA HIS A 72 -4.46 -2.89 -19.02
C HIS A 72 -4.16 -2.20 -17.70
N TRP A 73 -5.01 -2.45 -16.71
CA TRP A 73 -4.93 -1.83 -15.39
C TRP A 73 -5.43 -2.75 -14.28
N CYS A 74 -5.01 -2.47 -13.04
CA CYS A 74 -5.60 -3.02 -11.82
C CYS A 74 -5.82 -1.90 -10.80
N VAL A 75 -6.95 -1.96 -10.09
CA VAL A 75 -7.14 -1.20 -8.85
C VAL A 75 -6.80 -2.13 -7.70
N LEU A 76 -5.79 -1.74 -6.93
CA LEU A 76 -5.33 -2.43 -5.72
C LEU A 76 -6.06 -1.82 -4.52
N ASP A 77 -6.86 -2.62 -3.83
CA ASP A 77 -7.50 -2.28 -2.58
C ASP A 77 -6.63 -2.79 -1.43
N ILE A 78 -6.04 -1.88 -0.69
CA ILE A 78 -5.05 -2.18 0.35
C ILE A 78 -5.63 -1.78 1.68
N LYS A 79 -5.88 -2.77 2.54
CA LYS A 79 -6.27 -2.56 3.92
C LYS A 79 -5.03 -2.55 4.79
N ASP A 80 -4.85 -1.48 5.53
CA ASP A 80 -3.72 -1.31 6.44
C ASP A 80 -4.17 -0.66 7.76
N GLY A 81 -3.35 -0.75 8.80
CA GLY A 81 -3.54 -0.06 10.07
C GLY A 81 -2.69 -0.57 11.23
N PRO A 82 -2.70 0.13 12.37
CA PRO A 82 -1.75 -0.04 13.48
C PRO A 82 -1.82 -1.37 14.24
N PHE A 83 -2.93 -2.10 14.09
CA PHE A 83 -3.13 -3.43 14.71
C PHE A 83 -3.01 -4.58 13.71
N MET A 84 -2.61 -4.26 12.47
CA MET A 84 -2.37 -5.25 11.44
C MET A 84 -0.85 -5.52 11.38
N ASN A 85 -0.46 -6.78 11.55
CA ASN A 85 0.96 -7.15 11.41
C ASN A 85 1.44 -6.99 9.96
N HIS A 86 0.53 -7.25 9.01
CA HIS A 86 0.75 -7.09 7.58
C HIS A 86 -0.52 -6.55 6.91
N PRO A 87 -0.38 -5.71 5.89
CA PRO A 87 -1.46 -5.20 5.09
C PRO A 87 -2.10 -6.32 4.28
N SER A 88 -3.37 -6.18 3.97
CA SER A 88 -4.11 -7.10 3.10
C SER A 88 -4.38 -6.41 1.77
N VAL A 89 -4.04 -7.08 0.67
CA VAL A 89 -4.21 -6.56 -0.68
C VAL A 89 -5.22 -7.42 -1.44
N SER A 90 -6.20 -6.79 -2.05
CA SER A 90 -7.03 -7.37 -3.10
C SER A 90 -6.93 -6.51 -4.37
N ALA A 91 -7.29 -7.08 -5.52
CA ALA A 91 -7.18 -6.36 -6.78
C ALA A 91 -8.37 -6.65 -7.69
N SER A 92 -8.83 -5.61 -8.38
CA SER A 92 -9.76 -5.70 -9.49
C SER A 92 -9.05 -5.28 -10.77
N CYS A 93 -8.98 -6.17 -11.75
CA CYS A 93 -8.12 -6.00 -12.92
C CYS A 93 -8.89 -6.07 -14.25
N ASN A 94 -8.38 -5.34 -15.24
CA ASN A 94 -8.75 -5.44 -16.63
C ASN A 94 -7.49 -5.64 -17.47
N GLY A 95 -7.39 -6.74 -18.21
CA GLY A 95 -6.23 -7.04 -19.06
C GLY A 95 -4.93 -7.39 -18.33
N MET A 96 -4.82 -7.09 -17.04
CA MET A 96 -3.71 -7.45 -16.16
C MET A 96 -4.12 -8.48 -15.13
N ARG A 97 -3.15 -9.07 -14.42
CA ARG A 97 -3.42 -9.97 -13.31
C ARG A 97 -2.60 -9.62 -12.09
N TYR A 98 -3.28 -9.47 -10.95
CA TYR A 98 -2.65 -9.54 -9.63
C TYR A 98 -2.36 -11.00 -9.27
N VAL A 99 -1.11 -11.30 -8.90
CA VAL A 99 -0.67 -12.63 -8.52
C VAL A 99 -0.71 -12.80 -7.01
N ASN A 100 0.05 -11.98 -6.29
CA ASN A 100 0.13 -11.96 -4.84
C ASN A 100 0.86 -10.71 -4.33
N THR A 101 0.90 -10.58 -3.01
CA THR A 101 1.76 -9.63 -2.30
C THR A 101 2.71 -10.42 -1.41
N THR A 102 4.01 -10.16 -1.52
CA THR A 102 5.05 -10.80 -0.72
C THR A 102 5.68 -9.80 0.23
N TYR A 103 6.02 -10.26 1.44
CA TYR A 103 6.78 -9.47 2.41
C TYR A 103 8.28 -9.66 2.14
N ASP A 104 9.00 -8.56 1.91
CA ASP A 104 10.35 -8.59 1.34
C ASP A 104 11.48 -8.70 2.39
N GLY A 105 11.18 -8.62 3.70
CA GLY A 105 12.20 -8.87 4.72
C GLY A 105 11.80 -8.55 6.16
N LEU A 106 12.39 -9.27 7.11
CA LEU A 106 12.12 -9.15 8.55
C LEU A 106 12.40 -7.72 9.08
N GLY A 107 11.35 -7.00 9.47
CA GLY A 107 11.42 -5.68 10.10
C GLY A 107 11.46 -4.48 9.14
N SER A 108 11.40 -4.69 7.82
CA SER A 108 11.47 -3.60 6.83
C SER A 108 10.10 -3.02 6.44
N TYR A 109 8.99 -3.68 6.83
CA TYR A 109 7.63 -3.30 6.43
C TYR A 109 7.53 -3.03 4.92
N SER A 110 8.26 -3.82 4.13
CA SER A 110 8.36 -3.66 2.67
C SER A 110 7.70 -4.83 1.97
N TYR A 111 6.92 -4.53 0.94
CA TYR A 111 6.10 -5.48 0.22
C TYR A 111 6.27 -5.34 -1.29
N SER A 112 6.37 -6.48 -1.97
CA SER A 112 6.31 -6.56 -3.42
C SER A 112 4.92 -7.01 -3.85
N ILE A 113 4.27 -6.21 -4.68
CA ILE A 113 3.01 -6.55 -5.32
C ILE A 113 3.34 -7.13 -6.70
N ASN A 114 3.15 -8.44 -6.83
CA ASN A 114 3.51 -9.17 -8.04
C ASN A 114 2.32 -9.21 -9.01
N MET A 115 2.59 -8.78 -10.23
CA MET A 115 1.66 -8.70 -11.36
C MET A 115 2.12 -9.61 -12.50
N ASP A 116 1.19 -10.01 -13.36
CA ASP A 116 1.38 -10.83 -14.57
C ASP A 116 0.61 -10.23 -15.76
#